data_AF-X0YQB4-F1
#
_entry.id   AF-X0YQB4-F1
#
_cell.length_a   1.000
_cell.length_b   1.000
_cell.length_c   1.000
_cell.angle_alpha   90.00
_cell.angle_beta   90.00
_cell.angle_gamma   90.00
#
_symmetry.space_group_name_H-M   'P 1'
#
loop_
_entity.id
_entity.type
_entity.pdbx_description
1 polymer ?
#
loop_
_entity_poly.entity_id
_entity_poly.type
_entity_poly.pdbx_seq_one_letter_code
_entity_poly.pdbx_strand_id
1 'polypeptide(L)'
;MVRVKMPNSAIEGAVTFQIYVLNQEPSTPIAKWITELHGIGIVYRSSGAFAVSINGVDASKLDIEKGFALIDSLESYYGAAQQYDVSGLGDDTYKLYLTSVGVISSTTGSIPSNSTELNRFKVVSGEATEVIDKRNFIMQRVCSQHFQDLLAANASGIHVAITGTGSEQNITTGITNPDYARNASITASASAAAGNVKIVGLVMSKNDEEDLAINPGGITKGNKAFDAVTKIVIPASLINPETITVGFSDKI
;
A
#
# COMPACT_ATOMS: atom_id res chain seq x y z
N MET A 1 -6.52 7.75 17.07
CA MET A 1 -7.88 7.21 17.29
C MET A 1 -8.71 8.27 18.01
N VAL A 2 -9.72 8.85 17.34
CA VAL A 2 -10.69 9.76 17.99
C VAL A 2 -11.86 8.89 18.46
N ARG A 3 -12.14 8.88 19.77
CA ARG A 3 -13.34 8.21 20.32
C ARG A 3 -14.36 9.29 20.68
N VAL A 4 -15.54 9.22 20.07
CA VAL A 4 -16.67 10.10 20.41
C VAL A 4 -17.66 9.29 21.23
N LYS A 5 -17.96 9.76 22.44
CA LYS A 5 -19.00 9.15 23.28
C LYS A 5 -20.34 9.78 22.93
N MET A 6 -21.13 9.09 22.10
CA MET A 6 -22.47 9.54 21.74
C MET A 6 -23.38 9.48 22.98
N PRO A 7 -24.12 10.54 23.32
CA PRO A 7 -25.12 10.49 24.38
C PRO A 7 -26.26 9.57 23.98
N ASN A 8 -26.88 8.92 24.97
CA ASN A 8 -27.95 7.93 24.76
C ASN A 8 -29.22 8.54 24.14
N SER A 9 -29.30 9.87 24.02
CA SER A 9 -30.38 10.62 23.40
C SER A 9 -30.08 11.08 21.97
N ALA A 10 -28.97 10.65 21.37
CA ALA A 10 -28.64 11.00 19.99
C ALA A 10 -29.61 10.34 19.01
N ILE A 11 -30.08 11.12 18.03
CA ILE A 11 -30.99 10.69 16.96
C ILE A 11 -30.15 10.54 15.68
N GLU A 12 -30.43 9.54 14.86
CA GLU A 12 -29.68 9.29 13.63
C GLU A 12 -29.83 10.45 12.64
N GLY A 13 -28.71 11.02 12.23
CA GLY A 13 -28.65 12.11 11.26
C GLY A 13 -27.30 12.12 10.57
N ALA A 14 -27.23 12.71 9.37
CA ALA A 14 -25.97 12.87 8.65
C ALA A 14 -25.08 13.86 9.41
N VAL A 15 -24.06 13.36 10.11
CA VAL A 15 -23.08 14.19 10.81
C VAL A 15 -21.83 14.31 9.94
N THR A 16 -21.47 15.53 9.57
CA THR A 16 -20.18 15.84 8.94
C THR A 16 -19.20 16.31 10.00
N PHE A 17 -18.06 15.63 10.12
CA PHE A 17 -16.96 16.09 10.96
C PHE A 17 -15.93 16.81 10.08
N GLN A 18 -15.54 18.01 10.47
CA GLN A 18 -14.33 18.66 9.96
C GLN A 18 -13.27 18.64 11.06
N ILE A 19 -12.14 18.00 10.76
CA ILE A 19 -10.98 17.99 11.64
C ILE A 19 -10.06 19.10 11.16
N TYR A 20 -9.93 20.15 11.97
CA TYR A 20 -8.97 21.23 11.73
C TYR A 20 -7.73 20.97 12.58
N VAL A 21 -6.59 20.74 11.93
CA VAL A 21 -5.29 20.70 12.60
C VAL A 21 -4.69 22.09 12.48
N LEU A 22 -4.96 22.93 13.48
CA LEU A 22 -4.57 24.36 13.45
C LEU A 22 -3.13 24.61 13.89
N ASN A 23 -2.47 23.60 14.49
CA ASN A 23 -1.10 23.72 14.96
C ASN A 23 -0.38 22.38 14.81
N GLN A 24 0.33 22.20 13.70
CA GLN A 24 1.40 21.20 13.64
C GLN A 24 2.62 21.83 14.28
N GLU A 25 2.97 21.37 15.48
CA GLU A 25 4.29 21.66 16.02
C GLU A 25 5.32 20.93 15.14
N PRO A 26 6.22 21.63 14.42
CA PRO A 26 7.07 20.99 13.40
C PRO A 26 8.02 19.93 13.96
N SER A 27 8.19 19.90 15.29
CA SER A 27 9.20 19.12 16.00
C SER A 27 8.70 17.79 16.58
N THR A 28 7.39 17.52 16.64
CA THR A 28 6.86 16.28 17.24
C THR A 28 6.30 15.31 16.18
N PRO A 29 7.01 14.20 15.89
CA PRO A 29 6.68 13.26 14.81
C PRO A 29 5.55 12.28 15.18
N ILE A 30 4.46 12.76 15.78
CA ILE A 30 3.29 11.94 16.09
C ILE A 30 2.49 11.58 14.83
N ALA A 31 2.60 12.38 13.76
CA ALA A 31 1.92 12.11 12.49
C ALA A 31 2.69 11.12 11.57
N LYS A 32 3.89 10.66 11.96
CA LYS A 32 4.76 9.86 11.08
C LYS A 32 4.23 8.44 10.80
N TRP A 33 3.27 7.93 11.59
CA TRP A 33 2.88 6.52 11.55
C TRP A 33 1.37 6.24 11.48
N ILE A 34 0.49 7.24 11.67
CA ILE A 34 -0.95 6.98 11.87
C ILE A 34 -1.82 7.34 10.67
N THR A 35 -1.33 8.14 9.72
CA THR A 35 -2.22 8.68 8.68
C THR A 35 -1.74 8.53 7.24
N GLU A 36 -0.49 8.14 6.98
CA GLU A 36 0.12 8.26 5.63
C GLU A 36 -0.07 9.67 5.00
N LEU A 37 -0.52 10.66 5.79
CA LEU A 37 -0.65 12.06 5.40
C LEU A 37 0.72 12.70 5.61
N HIS A 38 1.59 12.48 4.63
CA HIS A 38 2.88 13.14 4.54
C HIS A 38 2.64 14.58 4.10
N GLY A 39 2.85 15.52 5.02
CA GLY A 39 2.77 16.95 4.73
C GLY A 39 1.37 17.43 4.40
N ILE A 40 1.26 18.74 4.19
CA ILE A 40 0.05 19.44 3.75
C ILE A 40 -0.61 18.59 2.65
N GLY A 41 -1.85 18.15 2.87
CA GLY A 41 -2.55 17.18 2.02
C GLY A 41 -2.68 17.60 0.56
N ILE A 42 -1.63 17.39 -0.22
CA ILE A 42 -1.62 17.59 -1.66
C ILE A 42 -1.93 16.23 -2.28
N VAL A 43 -3.22 16.00 -2.54
CA VAL A 43 -3.64 14.94 -3.45
C VAL A 43 -3.03 15.27 -4.81
N TYR A 44 -2.04 14.48 -5.22
CA TYR A 44 -1.45 14.60 -6.55
C TYR A 44 -2.57 14.47 -7.59
N ARG A 45 -2.75 15.51 -8.40
CA ARG A 45 -3.49 15.44 -9.65
C ARG A 45 -2.45 15.44 -10.75
N SER A 46 -2.53 14.48 -11.67
CA SER A 46 -1.64 14.39 -12.83
C SER A 46 -1.72 15.61 -13.75
N SER A 47 -2.77 16.43 -13.62
CA SER A 47 -2.89 17.74 -14.24
C SER A 47 -2.33 18.83 -13.32
N GLY A 48 -1.31 19.57 -13.78
CA GLY A 48 -0.97 20.89 -13.21
C GLY A 48 0.17 20.97 -12.19
N ALA A 49 1.15 20.06 -12.18
CA ALA A 49 2.33 20.20 -11.34
C ALA A 49 3.61 20.43 -12.17
N PHE A 50 3.98 21.68 -12.48
CA PHE A 50 5.13 21.99 -13.33
C PHE A 50 5.08 21.28 -14.69
N ALA A 51 3.90 21.21 -15.31
CA ALA A 51 3.83 20.74 -16.69
C ALA A 51 4.59 21.71 -17.59
N VAL A 52 5.40 21.17 -18.48
CA VAL A 52 6.22 21.95 -19.41
C VAL A 52 5.75 21.67 -20.82
N SER A 53 5.53 22.73 -21.58
CA SER A 53 5.12 22.67 -22.98
C SER A 53 5.86 23.71 -23.80
N ILE A 54 5.97 23.48 -25.11
CA ILE A 54 6.47 24.49 -26.04
C ILE A 54 5.41 25.58 -26.13
N ASN A 55 5.80 26.84 -25.99
CA ASN A 55 4.86 27.94 -26.09
C ASN A 55 4.31 28.00 -27.53
N GLY A 56 2.99 27.94 -27.66
CA GLY A 56 2.32 27.86 -28.98
C GLY A 56 2.42 29.13 -29.82
N VAL A 57 2.92 30.23 -29.27
CA VAL A 57 3.11 31.53 -29.94
C VAL A 57 4.58 31.80 -30.24
N ASP A 58 5.48 31.37 -29.37
CA ASP A 58 6.92 31.67 -29.40
C ASP A 58 7.73 30.43 -29.04
N ALA A 59 8.16 29.66 -30.05
CA ALA A 59 8.88 28.40 -29.84
C ALA A 59 10.25 28.58 -29.16
N SER A 60 10.76 29.81 -29.04
CA SER A 60 11.94 30.12 -28.23
C SER A 60 11.66 30.09 -26.71
N LYS A 61 10.42 29.77 -26.31
CA LYS A 61 10.01 29.68 -24.90
C LYS A 61 9.32 28.36 -24.58
N LEU A 62 9.59 27.89 -23.36
CA LEU A 62 8.84 26.81 -22.73
C LEU A 62 7.90 27.41 -21.68
N ASP A 63 6.61 27.09 -21.76
CA ASP A 63 5.63 27.41 -20.73
C ASP A 63 5.70 26.37 -19.61
N ILE A 64 5.90 26.83 -18.39
CA ILE A 64 5.96 26.01 -17.17
C ILE A 64 4.75 26.38 -16.31
N GLU A 65 3.84 25.43 -16.15
CA GLU A 65 2.66 25.64 -15.28
C GLU A 65 3.07 25.77 -13.80
N LYS A 66 2.27 26.52 -13.04
CA LYS A 66 2.40 26.54 -11.57
C LYS A 66 2.28 25.13 -11.01
N GLY A 67 2.96 24.81 -9.92
CA GLY A 67 2.93 23.44 -9.40
C GLY A 67 3.75 23.20 -8.15
N PHE A 68 3.78 21.94 -7.74
CA PHE A 68 4.60 21.45 -6.63
C PHE A 68 5.59 20.39 -7.12
N ALA A 69 6.78 20.36 -6.52
CA ALA A 69 7.79 19.33 -6.77
C ALA A 69 8.41 18.89 -5.45
N LEU A 70 8.67 17.59 -5.30
CA LEU A 70 9.46 17.03 -4.21
C LEU A 70 10.91 16.93 -4.68
N ILE A 71 11.80 17.62 -3.98
CA ILE A 71 13.23 17.57 -4.22
C ILE A 71 13.83 16.49 -3.32
N ASP A 72 14.93 15.85 -3.76
CA ASP A 72 15.61 14.67 -3.17
C ASP A 72 15.84 14.73 -1.64
N SER A 73 15.72 15.91 -1.02
CA SER A 73 15.80 16.16 0.42
C SER A 73 14.46 16.08 1.19
N LEU A 74 13.38 15.55 0.60
CA LEU A 74 12.00 15.63 1.14
C LEU A 74 11.47 17.07 1.26
N GLU A 75 12.09 18.02 0.57
CA GLU A 75 11.65 19.40 0.52
C GLU A 75 10.58 19.57 -0.56
N SER A 76 9.41 20.08 -0.18
CA SER A 76 8.35 20.42 -1.11
C SER A 76 8.55 21.85 -1.60
N TYR A 77 8.78 22.02 -2.91
CA TYR A 77 8.80 23.33 -3.53
C TYR A 77 7.46 23.64 -4.19
N TYR A 78 6.98 24.88 -4.03
CA TYR A 78 5.84 25.43 -4.76
C TYR A 78 6.31 26.55 -5.68
N GLY A 79 6.08 26.40 -6.98
CA GLY A 79 6.46 27.40 -7.97
C GLY A 79 5.24 28.03 -8.64
N ALA A 80 5.35 29.33 -8.92
CA ALA A 80 4.43 30.02 -9.81
C ALA A 80 4.63 29.57 -11.27
N ALA A 81 3.63 29.85 -12.11
CA ALA A 81 3.77 29.66 -13.54
C ALA A 81 4.84 30.62 -14.08
N GLN A 82 5.68 30.15 -14.99
CA GLN A 82 6.77 30.94 -15.56
C GLN A 82 7.11 30.47 -16.97
N GLN A 83 7.92 31.26 -17.68
CA GLN A 83 8.46 30.91 -18.98
C GLN A 83 9.96 30.69 -18.87
N TYR A 84 10.48 29.71 -19.60
CA TYR A 84 11.91 29.47 -19.72
C TYR A 84 12.36 29.76 -21.15
N ASP A 85 13.26 30.72 -21.29
CA ASP A 85 13.80 31.18 -22.57
C ASP A 85 14.92 30.26 -23.05
N VAL A 86 14.79 29.72 -24.26
CA VAL A 86 15.76 28.84 -24.92
C VAL A 86 16.47 29.52 -26.10
N SER A 87 16.18 30.78 -26.41
CA SER A 87 16.68 31.47 -27.61
C SER A 87 18.21 31.61 -27.65
N GLY A 88 18.86 31.59 -26.48
CA GLY A 88 20.32 31.65 -26.34
C GLY A 88 21.03 30.29 -26.31
N LEU A 89 20.27 29.19 -26.43
CA LEU A 89 20.81 27.83 -26.37
C LEU A 89 21.23 27.33 -27.75
N GLY A 90 22.26 26.48 -27.79
CA GLY A 90 22.70 25.83 -29.02
C GLY A 90 21.85 24.61 -29.37
N ASP A 91 22.08 24.05 -30.56
CA ASP A 91 21.39 22.86 -31.03
C ASP A 91 21.80 21.62 -30.21
N ASP A 92 20.98 21.22 -29.24
CA ASP A 92 21.20 20.03 -28.41
C ASP A 92 19.91 19.58 -27.69
N THR A 93 20.01 18.49 -26.93
CA THR A 93 19.01 18.05 -25.95
C THR A 93 19.39 18.51 -24.55
N TYR A 94 18.50 19.27 -23.94
CA TYR A 94 18.67 19.83 -22.60
C TYR A 94 17.77 19.10 -21.60
N LYS A 95 18.25 19.00 -20.36
CA LYS A 95 17.46 18.58 -19.20
C LYS A 95 17.02 19.83 -18.46
N LEU A 96 15.72 20.05 -18.37
CA LEU A 96 15.13 21.09 -17.53
C LEU A 96 15.02 20.55 -16.11
N TYR A 97 15.53 21.28 -15.13
CA TYR A 97 15.52 20.86 -13.73
C TYR A 97 15.14 22.00 -12.80
N LEU A 98 14.58 21.62 -11.64
CA LEU A 98 14.30 22.50 -10.52
C LEU A 98 15.38 22.31 -9.45
N THR A 99 16.05 23.39 -9.05
CA THR A 99 17.03 23.39 -7.95
C THR A 99 16.36 23.37 -6.58
N SER A 100 17.10 23.02 -5.53
CA SER A 100 16.64 23.06 -4.13
C SER A 100 16.13 24.42 -3.66
N VAL A 101 16.57 25.51 -4.28
CA VAL A 101 16.12 26.88 -3.96
C VAL A 101 14.96 27.35 -4.85
N GLY A 102 14.40 26.47 -5.68
CA GLY A 102 13.24 26.81 -6.49
C GLY A 102 13.52 27.43 -7.85
N VAL A 103 14.78 27.49 -8.27
CA VAL A 103 15.16 28.05 -9.57
C VAL A 103 15.05 26.97 -10.65
N ILE A 104 14.38 27.29 -11.76
CA ILE A 104 14.38 26.48 -12.99
C ILE A 104 15.63 26.79 -13.80
N SER A 105 16.32 25.75 -14.24
CA SER A 105 17.50 25.87 -15.09
C SER A 105 17.59 24.68 -16.06
N SER A 106 18.55 24.73 -16.99
CA SER A 106 18.80 23.64 -17.93
C SER A 106 20.28 23.28 -18.04
N THR A 107 20.57 22.05 -18.48
CA THR A 107 21.92 21.54 -18.74
C THR A 107 21.88 20.42 -19.77
N THR A 108 22.93 20.29 -20.59
CA THR A 108 23.15 19.12 -21.45
C THR A 108 23.85 17.98 -20.69
N GLY A 109 24.50 18.31 -19.55
CA GLY A 109 25.26 17.38 -18.73
C GLY A 109 24.45 16.70 -17.62
N SER A 110 25.12 16.42 -16.50
CA SER A 110 24.46 15.92 -15.30
C SER A 110 23.70 17.03 -14.59
N ILE A 111 22.54 16.70 -14.03
CA ILE A 111 21.77 17.61 -13.18
C ILE A 111 22.54 17.80 -11.86
N PRO A 112 22.63 19.03 -11.33
CA PRO A 112 23.26 19.28 -10.03
C PRO A 112 22.63 18.45 -8.90
N SER A 113 23.41 18.13 -7.87
CA SER A 113 22.88 17.52 -6.66
C SER A 113 21.75 18.37 -6.05
N ASN A 114 20.80 17.74 -5.35
CA ASN A 114 19.64 18.40 -4.75
C ASN A 114 18.77 19.15 -5.77
N SER A 115 18.69 18.65 -6.99
CA SER A 115 17.80 19.15 -8.04
C SER A 115 16.98 18.01 -8.61
N THR A 116 15.81 18.32 -9.18
CA THR A 116 14.91 17.33 -9.77
C THR A 116 14.75 17.58 -11.26
N GLU A 117 14.95 16.53 -12.08
CA GLU A 117 14.64 16.57 -13.50
C GLU A 117 13.13 16.72 -13.71
N LEU A 118 12.72 17.76 -14.44
CA LEU A 118 11.33 17.96 -14.83
C LEU A 118 11.11 17.37 -16.23
N ASN A 119 11.84 17.86 -17.21
CA ASN A 119 11.61 17.51 -18.61
C ASN A 119 12.95 17.40 -19.34
N ARG A 120 12.92 16.72 -20.48
CA ARG A 120 13.93 16.89 -21.52
C ARG A 120 13.34 17.65 -22.68
N PHE A 121 14.10 18.54 -23.28
CA PHE A 121 13.67 19.26 -24.46
C PHE A 121 14.79 19.37 -25.49
N LYS A 122 14.42 19.45 -26.77
CA LYS A 122 15.36 19.59 -27.88
C LYS A 122 15.31 21.00 -28.44
N VAL A 123 16.47 21.64 -28.57
CA VAL A 123 16.62 22.96 -29.20
C VAL A 123 17.20 22.81 -30.60
N VAL A 124 16.65 23.55 -31.56
CA VAL A 124 17.17 23.70 -32.93
C VAL A 124 17.03 25.16 -33.33
N SER A 125 18.14 25.82 -33.68
CA SER A 125 18.19 27.23 -34.09
C SER A 125 17.53 28.19 -33.08
N GLY A 126 17.69 27.92 -31.78
CA GLY A 126 17.11 28.72 -30.70
C GLY A 126 15.62 28.46 -30.41
N GLU A 127 15.02 27.44 -31.02
CA GLU A 127 13.63 27.06 -30.80
C GLU A 127 13.52 25.65 -30.18
N ALA A 128 12.59 25.47 -29.25
CA ALA A 128 12.25 24.15 -28.72
C ALA A 128 11.38 23.38 -29.74
N THR A 129 11.79 22.16 -30.08
CA THR A 129 11.12 21.31 -31.09
C THR A 129 10.47 20.07 -30.50
N GLU A 130 10.89 19.68 -29.30
CA GLU A 130 10.37 18.50 -28.59
C GLU A 130 10.46 18.75 -27.09
N VAL A 131 9.45 18.28 -26.35
CA VAL A 131 9.45 18.26 -24.88
C VAL A 131 8.96 16.89 -24.41
N ILE A 132 9.78 16.19 -23.64
CA ILE A 132 9.51 14.88 -23.06
C ILE A 132 9.40 15.05 -21.55
N ASP A 133 8.26 14.65 -20.98
CA ASP A 133 8.08 14.60 -19.54
C ASP A 133 9.00 13.57 -18.89
N LYS A 134 9.79 14.02 -17.91
CA LYS A 134 10.72 13.20 -17.12
C LYS A 134 10.47 13.35 -15.63
N ARG A 135 9.38 14.01 -15.22
CA ARG A 135 9.02 14.17 -13.81
C ARG A 135 8.85 12.77 -13.22
N ASN A 136 9.82 12.36 -12.40
CA ASN A 136 9.69 11.15 -11.60
C ASN A 136 8.92 11.55 -10.34
N PHE A 137 7.60 11.45 -10.40
CA PHE A 137 6.76 11.70 -9.25
C PHE A 137 7.06 10.63 -8.20
N ILE A 138 7.95 10.95 -7.27
CA ILE A 138 8.04 10.26 -5.98
C ILE A 138 6.71 10.58 -5.31
N MET A 139 5.66 9.79 -5.56
CA MET A 139 4.41 9.66 -4.81
C MET A 139 3.33 9.02 -5.68
N GLN A 140 3.58 7.80 -6.13
CA GLN A 140 2.60 6.74 -5.93
C GLN A 140 3.37 5.44 -5.84
N ARG A 141 4.09 5.24 -4.72
CA ARG A 141 4.15 3.87 -4.23
C ARG A 141 2.69 3.58 -3.95
N VAL A 142 2.03 2.88 -4.87
CA VAL A 142 0.78 2.19 -4.57
C VAL A 142 1.20 1.26 -3.44
N CYS A 143 1.13 1.72 -2.19
CA CYS A 143 0.87 0.80 -1.13
C CYS A 143 -0.48 0.23 -1.56
N SER A 144 -0.48 -1.01 -2.03
CA SER A 144 -1.71 -1.75 -2.16
C SER A 144 -2.28 -1.78 -0.76
N GLN A 145 -3.12 -0.78 -0.43
CA GLN A 145 -3.88 -0.77 0.79
C GLN A 145 -4.89 -1.88 0.62
N HIS A 146 -4.52 -3.05 1.14
CA HIS A 146 -5.37 -4.22 1.10
C HIS A 146 -6.43 -4.06 2.20
N PHE A 147 -7.57 -3.47 1.83
CA PHE A 147 -8.72 -3.33 2.70
C PHE A 147 -9.50 -4.65 2.80
N GLN A 148 -8.87 -5.71 3.29
CA GLN A 148 -9.65 -6.87 3.75
C GLN A 148 -10.09 -6.64 5.20
N ASP A 149 -11.37 -6.86 5.45
CA ASP A 149 -11.92 -6.88 6.80
C ASP A 149 -11.18 -7.93 7.63
N LEU A 150 -10.54 -7.48 8.72
CA LEU A 150 -9.79 -8.33 9.64
C LEU A 150 -10.68 -9.40 10.32
N LEU A 151 -12.00 -9.25 10.26
CA LEU A 151 -12.99 -10.17 10.86
C LEU A 151 -13.70 -11.06 9.83
N ALA A 152 -13.42 -10.90 8.53
CA ALA A 152 -14.07 -11.72 7.51
C ALA A 152 -13.57 -13.18 7.60
N ALA A 153 -14.39 -14.04 8.22
CA ALA A 153 -14.14 -15.47 8.27
C ALA A 153 -14.24 -16.09 6.86
N ASN A 154 -13.39 -17.08 6.59
CA ASN A 154 -13.42 -17.85 5.36
C ASN A 154 -13.12 -19.32 5.68
N ALA A 155 -14.14 -20.17 5.60
CA ALA A 155 -14.08 -21.56 6.04
C ALA A 155 -13.02 -22.41 5.31
N SER A 156 -12.65 -22.05 4.07
CA SER A 156 -11.63 -22.73 3.25
C SER A 156 -10.47 -21.82 2.87
N GLY A 157 -10.24 -20.75 3.64
CA GLY A 157 -9.21 -19.75 3.34
C GLY A 157 -7.77 -20.27 3.41
N ILE A 158 -7.52 -21.39 4.11
CA ILE A 158 -6.17 -21.96 4.28
C ILE A 158 -6.01 -23.20 3.40
N HIS A 159 -6.96 -24.14 3.45
CA HIS A 159 -6.91 -25.36 2.65
C HIS A 159 -8.34 -25.86 2.39
N VAL A 160 -8.56 -26.40 1.19
CA VAL A 160 -9.80 -27.10 0.83
C VAL A 160 -10.00 -28.36 1.70
N ALA A 161 -11.15 -29.02 1.59
CA ALA A 161 -11.45 -30.22 2.39
C ALA A 161 -10.37 -31.32 2.20
N ILE A 162 -9.77 -31.75 3.32
CA ILE A 162 -8.82 -32.85 3.39
C ILE A 162 -9.58 -34.09 3.84
N THR A 163 -9.52 -35.16 3.04
CA THR A 163 -10.19 -36.43 3.35
C THR A 163 -9.33 -37.28 4.28
N GLY A 164 -9.94 -37.92 5.27
CA GLY A 164 -9.25 -38.85 6.17
C GLY A 164 -8.75 -40.11 5.47
N THR A 165 -7.62 -40.65 5.93
CA THR A 165 -7.03 -41.90 5.40
C THR A 165 -6.93 -43.01 6.44
N GLY A 166 -7.30 -42.74 7.71
CA GLY A 166 -7.05 -43.65 8.82
C GLY A 166 -5.58 -43.72 9.25
N SER A 167 -4.76 -42.76 8.81
CA SER A 167 -3.36 -42.60 9.18
C SER A 167 -3.04 -41.12 9.31
N GLU A 168 -2.01 -40.78 10.08
CA GLU A 168 -1.61 -39.38 10.22
C GLU A 168 -1.19 -38.80 8.86
N GLN A 169 -1.70 -37.62 8.52
CA GLN A 169 -1.35 -36.94 7.28
C GLN A 169 -0.66 -35.62 7.60
N ASN A 170 0.53 -35.42 7.04
CA ASN A 170 1.28 -34.17 7.14
C ASN A 170 1.10 -33.38 5.83
N ILE A 171 0.18 -32.43 5.83
CA ILE A 171 -0.14 -31.62 4.66
C ILE A 171 0.82 -30.41 4.63
N THR A 172 1.63 -30.32 3.58
CA THR A 172 2.64 -29.24 3.37
C THR A 172 2.50 -28.53 2.03
N THR A 173 1.52 -28.92 1.21
CA THR A 173 1.21 -28.33 -0.10
C THR A 173 -0.25 -27.91 -0.14
N GLY A 174 -0.62 -27.06 -1.12
CA GLY A 174 -2.01 -26.57 -1.25
C GLY A 174 -2.45 -25.61 -0.14
N ILE A 175 -1.51 -25.12 0.69
CA ILE A 175 -1.79 -24.18 1.78
C ILE A 175 -1.76 -22.75 1.23
N THR A 176 -2.85 -22.03 1.45
CA THR A 176 -2.96 -20.59 1.20
C THR A 176 -2.72 -19.84 2.50
N ASN A 177 -1.81 -18.87 2.50
CA ASN A 177 -1.51 -18.04 3.65
C ASN A 177 -2.41 -16.80 3.68
N PRO A 178 -2.77 -16.29 4.87
CA PRO A 178 -3.50 -15.05 4.96
C PRO A 178 -2.59 -13.87 4.60
N ASP A 179 -3.19 -12.78 4.14
CA ASP A 179 -2.44 -11.54 3.84
C ASP A 179 -1.92 -10.82 5.11
N TYR A 180 -2.39 -11.22 6.29
CA TYR A 180 -1.98 -10.75 7.61
C TYR A 180 -2.23 -11.83 8.69
N ALA A 181 -1.69 -11.66 9.89
CA ALA A 181 -1.84 -12.65 10.96
C ALA A 181 -3.32 -12.96 11.28
N ARG A 182 -3.68 -14.25 11.31
CA ARG A 182 -5.07 -14.73 11.46
C ARG A 182 -5.19 -15.97 12.32
N ASN A 183 -6.27 -16.06 13.09
CA ASN A 183 -6.64 -17.32 13.75
C ASN A 183 -7.14 -18.33 12.73
N ALA A 184 -6.58 -19.54 12.76
CA ALA A 184 -7.08 -20.67 11.99
C ALA A 184 -8.41 -21.19 12.56
N SER A 185 -9.25 -21.75 11.71
CA SER A 185 -10.42 -22.55 12.10
C SER A 185 -10.44 -23.85 11.33
N ILE A 186 -11.01 -24.88 11.94
CA ILE A 186 -11.33 -26.14 11.25
C ILE A 186 -12.85 -26.33 11.20
N THR A 187 -13.35 -26.80 10.07
CA THR A 187 -14.73 -27.27 9.91
C THR A 187 -14.69 -28.76 9.64
N ALA A 188 -15.34 -29.55 10.50
CA ALA A 188 -15.35 -31.00 10.39
C ALA A 188 -16.67 -31.52 9.79
N SER A 189 -16.61 -32.59 9.01
CA SER A 189 -17.81 -33.32 8.60
C SER A 189 -18.58 -33.85 9.81
N ALA A 190 -19.90 -34.03 9.68
CA ALA A 190 -20.78 -34.49 10.77
C ALA A 190 -20.33 -35.81 11.41
N SER A 191 -19.73 -36.71 10.63
CA SER A 191 -19.25 -38.01 11.09
C SER A 191 -17.79 -38.02 11.55
N ALA A 192 -17.07 -36.88 11.51
CA ALA A 192 -15.65 -36.85 11.82
C ALA A 192 -15.34 -37.42 13.21
N ALA A 193 -14.35 -38.29 13.31
CA ALA A 193 -13.93 -38.83 14.59
C ALA A 193 -13.29 -37.75 15.50
N ALA A 194 -13.35 -37.96 16.81
CA ALA A 194 -12.66 -37.10 17.77
C ALA A 194 -11.14 -37.15 17.57
N GLY A 195 -10.47 -36.05 17.89
CA GLY A 195 -9.03 -35.88 17.73
C GLY A 195 -8.66 -34.41 17.67
N ASN A 196 -7.39 -34.13 17.43
CA ASN A 196 -6.88 -32.77 17.25
C ASN A 196 -6.25 -32.64 15.86
N VAL A 197 -6.57 -31.54 15.18
CA VAL A 197 -5.83 -31.09 14.00
C VAL A 197 -4.77 -30.13 14.48
N LYS A 198 -3.51 -30.40 14.16
CA LYS A 198 -2.40 -29.51 14.52
C LYS A 198 -2.12 -28.54 13.38
N ILE A 199 -2.15 -27.25 13.68
CA ILE A 199 -1.72 -26.17 12.78
C ILE A 199 -0.31 -25.77 13.18
N VAL A 200 0.63 -25.80 12.24
CA VAL A 200 2.02 -25.39 12.44
C VAL A 200 2.34 -24.26 11.48
N GLY A 201 3.01 -23.22 11.96
CA GLY A 201 3.25 -22.02 11.18
C GLY A 201 4.15 -21.01 11.86
N LEU A 202 4.05 -19.76 11.42
CA LEU A 202 4.74 -18.61 11.98
C LEU A 202 3.76 -17.74 12.76
N VAL A 203 4.14 -17.33 13.97
CA VAL A 203 3.44 -16.33 14.79
C VAL A 203 4.47 -15.26 15.16
N MET A 204 4.23 -14.02 14.73
CA MET A 204 5.22 -12.94 14.80
C MET A 204 6.59 -13.36 14.23
N SER A 205 6.58 -14.01 13.07
CA SER A 205 7.77 -14.52 12.37
C SER A 205 8.58 -15.59 13.13
N LYS A 206 8.00 -16.24 14.15
CA LYS A 206 8.61 -17.35 14.88
C LYS A 206 7.80 -18.62 14.71
N ASN A 207 8.47 -19.77 14.60
CA ASN A 207 7.79 -21.06 14.53
C ASN A 207 6.92 -21.30 15.76
N ASP A 208 5.67 -21.67 15.54
CA ASP A 208 4.72 -22.01 16.58
C ASP A 208 3.68 -23.03 16.08
N GLU A 209 2.94 -23.63 17.00
CA GLU A 209 1.87 -24.60 16.72
C GLU A 209 0.64 -24.46 17.61
N GLU A 210 -0.52 -24.88 17.13
CA GLU A 210 -1.78 -24.95 17.87
C GLU A 210 -2.56 -26.23 17.52
N ASP A 211 -3.07 -26.91 18.55
CA ASP A 211 -3.98 -28.05 18.39
C ASP A 211 -5.45 -27.57 18.45
N LEU A 212 -6.22 -27.92 17.42
CA LEU A 212 -7.65 -27.63 17.32
C LEU A 212 -8.45 -28.93 17.46
N ALA A 213 -9.24 -29.05 18.52
CA ALA A 213 -10.10 -30.19 18.75
C ALA A 213 -11.17 -30.31 17.66
N ILE A 214 -11.33 -31.50 17.08
CA ILE A 214 -12.36 -31.79 16.09
C ILE A 214 -13.72 -31.76 16.79
N ASN A 215 -14.60 -30.87 16.33
CA ASN A 215 -16.01 -30.81 16.73
C ASN A 215 -16.86 -31.36 15.56
N PRO A 216 -17.36 -32.61 15.62
CA PRO A 216 -18.04 -33.24 14.49
C PRO A 216 -19.23 -32.40 13.99
N GLY A 217 -19.24 -32.06 12.70
CA GLY A 217 -20.25 -31.20 12.07
C GLY A 217 -20.18 -29.72 12.45
N GLY A 218 -19.24 -29.34 13.32
CA GLY A 218 -19.06 -28.01 13.83
C GLY A 218 -17.79 -27.33 13.33
N ILE A 219 -17.60 -26.11 13.84
CA ILE A 219 -16.41 -25.30 13.61
C ILE A 219 -15.67 -25.16 14.93
N THR A 220 -14.35 -25.39 14.90
CA THR A 220 -13.45 -25.08 16.01
C THR A 220 -12.53 -23.94 15.58
N LYS A 221 -12.48 -22.87 16.39
CA LYS A 221 -11.65 -21.68 16.13
C LYS A 221 -10.42 -21.71 17.04
N GLY A 222 -9.25 -21.44 16.47
CA GLY A 222 -7.99 -21.32 17.21
C GLY A 222 -7.86 -20.02 18.00
N ASN A 223 -6.76 -19.91 18.73
CA ASN A 223 -6.40 -18.79 19.59
C ASN A 223 -5.11 -18.11 19.14
N LYS A 224 -4.28 -18.76 18.31
CA LYS A 224 -3.05 -18.16 17.79
C LYS A 224 -3.28 -17.52 16.43
N ALA A 225 -2.77 -16.31 16.25
CA ALA A 225 -2.79 -15.60 14.98
C ALA A 225 -1.53 -15.95 14.17
N PHE A 226 -1.68 -16.80 13.16
CA PHE A 226 -0.57 -17.23 12.31
C PHE A 226 -0.36 -16.22 11.18
N ASP A 227 0.88 -15.74 11.03
CA ASP A 227 1.34 -14.96 9.86
C ASP A 227 1.37 -15.84 8.61
N ALA A 228 1.77 -17.10 8.79
CA ALA A 228 1.82 -18.12 7.74
C ALA A 228 1.59 -19.50 8.35
N VAL A 229 0.81 -20.35 7.70
CA VAL A 229 0.69 -21.77 7.99
C VAL A 229 1.64 -22.54 7.09
N THR A 230 2.47 -23.40 7.67
CA THR A 230 3.49 -24.18 6.94
C THR A 230 3.17 -25.66 6.90
N LYS A 231 2.38 -26.16 7.86
CA LYS A 231 1.95 -27.56 7.91
C LYS A 231 0.62 -27.72 8.65
N ILE A 232 -0.21 -28.63 8.17
CA ILE A 232 -1.44 -29.08 8.82
C ILE A 232 -1.29 -30.58 9.09
N VAL A 233 -1.43 -31.01 10.34
CA VAL A 233 -1.39 -32.43 10.70
C VAL A 233 -2.81 -32.91 10.97
N ILE A 234 -3.27 -33.85 10.14
CA ILE A 234 -4.55 -34.53 10.30
C ILE A 234 -4.33 -35.81 11.10
N PRO A 235 -5.10 -36.05 12.18
CA PRO A 235 -4.91 -37.23 13.02
C PRO A 235 -5.32 -38.51 12.29
N ALA A 236 -4.71 -39.63 12.69
CA ALA A 236 -5.06 -40.95 12.16
C ALA A 236 -6.51 -41.38 12.46
N SER A 237 -7.18 -40.73 13.43
CA SER A 237 -8.59 -41.00 13.72
C SER A 237 -9.53 -40.57 12.60
N LEU A 238 -9.13 -39.64 11.73
CA LEU A 238 -9.94 -39.19 10.61
C LEU A 238 -9.87 -40.23 9.46
N ILE A 239 -11.01 -40.83 9.12
CA ILE A 239 -11.13 -41.87 8.09
C ILE A 239 -12.05 -41.45 6.96
N ASN A 240 -11.84 -41.96 5.74
CA ASN A 240 -12.76 -41.70 4.62
C ASN A 240 -14.17 -42.24 4.95
N PRO A 241 -15.27 -41.46 4.76
CA PRO A 241 -15.37 -40.21 3.98
C PRO A 241 -15.31 -38.92 4.80
N GLU A 242 -14.83 -38.97 6.03
CA GLU A 242 -14.71 -37.80 6.89
C GLU A 242 -13.72 -36.79 6.32
N THR A 243 -14.02 -35.51 6.54
CA THR A 243 -13.22 -34.41 6.02
C THR A 243 -12.99 -33.31 7.04
N ILE A 244 -11.84 -32.65 6.95
CA ILE A 244 -11.52 -31.40 7.63
C ILE A 244 -11.24 -30.32 6.59
N THR A 245 -11.94 -29.19 6.67
CA THR A 245 -11.61 -27.97 5.91
C THR A 245 -10.94 -26.97 6.83
N VAL A 246 -9.91 -26.26 6.35
CA VAL A 246 -9.13 -25.31 7.18
C VAL A 246 -9.27 -23.90 6.63
N GLY A 247 -9.61 -22.95 7.50
CA GLY A 247 -9.96 -21.59 7.13
C GLY A 247 -9.48 -20.53 8.12
N PHE A 248 -9.86 -19.29 7.86
CA PHE A 248 -9.66 -18.16 8.77
C PHE A 248 -10.92 -17.91 9.60
N SER A 249 -10.74 -17.61 10.88
CA SER A 249 -11.85 -17.24 11.77
C SER A 249 -11.96 -15.73 11.97
N ASP A 250 -13.13 -15.32 12.45
CA ASP A 250 -13.50 -13.97 12.92
C ASP A 250 -13.09 -13.71 14.38
N LYS A 251 -12.33 -14.61 15.01
CA LYS A 251 -11.83 -14.42 16.37
C LYS A 251 -10.60 -13.50 16.34
N ILE A 252 -10.49 -12.64 17.36
CA ILE A 252 -9.33 -11.77 17.64
C ILE A 252 -8.76 -12.18 19.01
#